data_AF-A0A3D3X8C4-F1
#
_entry.id   AF-A0A3D3X8C4-F1
#
_cell.length_a   1.000
_cell.length_b   1.000
_cell.length_c   1.000
_cell.angle_alpha   90.00
_cell.angle_beta   90.00
_cell.angle_gamma   90.00
#
_symmetry.space_group_name_H-M   'P 1'
#
loop_
_entity.id
_entity.type
_entity.pdbx_description
1 polymer ?
#
loop_
_entity_poly.entity_id
_entity_poly.type
_entity_poly.pdbx_seq_one_letter_code
_entity_poly.pdbx_strand_id
1 'polypeptide(L)'
;MNWSPKIPGNILPINDAENTVLTKELLRYRTNRGTILPKFIDPKAQSLLEIAEELVETFSANVGEVRETLEDCTKQVLEGFPSNAVVGRGLEKLLLDRTEFDTELNKELIELREKVFRNSSLLLRQNEESVIQGLEKGDGGDLASYQSQMTQAMGMPAEELGDRLYGDLPPFQQVLGFRKMTAEGLLHRYNCAQVQGLLLRCEGMTVTLPESGPAKLRQLLKYLRFNKLLANITQDPKYNKTLVLEIDGPLSLFVQTQKYGLNLASFFAAILLHPQWELDAQVRIRKNQVHSLHLDQSCGIRSHLRQFLAYVPDEIQMFSQQVSNKLPEWELTSSSDFVPLVGESLCFPDYLLTHISGKSVSLELFHKWHLIPLKSRLEQLDAQQGSPLLIGINRSLLKDEPLANQVEASTYFSRYGFFFREAPTTTKLLPVLDAWIKDKTS
;
A
#
# COMPACT_ATOMS: atom_id res chain seq x y z
N MET A 1 4.08 31.33 -33.85
CA MET A 1 3.74 29.89 -33.95
C MET A 1 4.38 29.19 -32.77
N ASN A 2 3.62 29.00 -31.69
CA ASN A 2 4.09 28.33 -30.47
C ASN A 2 4.00 26.81 -30.64
N TRP A 3 5.15 26.13 -30.56
CA TRP A 3 5.28 24.68 -30.56
C TRP A 3 5.56 24.19 -29.14
N SER A 4 4.59 24.39 -28.25
CA SER A 4 4.53 23.69 -26.96
C SER A 4 3.40 22.68 -27.04
N PRO A 5 3.63 21.38 -26.75
CA PRO A 5 2.53 20.42 -26.70
C PRO A 5 1.59 20.82 -25.57
N LYS A 6 0.28 20.87 -25.88
CA LYS A 6 -0.78 21.03 -24.88
C LYS A 6 -0.70 19.86 -23.91
N ILE A 7 -0.22 20.11 -22.70
CA ILE A 7 -0.37 19.21 -21.56
C ILE A 7 -1.85 19.24 -21.20
N PRO A 8 -2.58 18.09 -21.21
CA PRO A 8 -3.95 18.09 -20.71
C PRO A 8 -3.94 18.45 -19.22
N GLY A 9 -4.60 19.57 -18.90
CA GLY A 9 -4.87 19.97 -17.52
C GLY A 9 -5.75 18.94 -16.83
N ASN A 10 -5.51 18.75 -15.53
CA ASN A 10 -6.08 17.75 -14.63
C ASN A 10 -5.40 16.38 -14.67
N ILE A 11 -4.12 16.36 -14.32
CA ILE A 11 -3.52 15.20 -13.65
C ILE A 11 -3.28 15.63 -12.21
N LEU A 12 -4.26 15.35 -11.33
CA LEU A 12 -4.01 15.34 -9.89
C LEU A 12 -2.83 14.39 -9.62
N PRO A 13 -1.92 14.72 -8.69
CA PRO A 13 -0.90 13.77 -8.27
C PRO A 13 -1.59 12.47 -7.86
N ILE A 14 -1.21 11.37 -8.52
CA ILE A 14 -1.82 10.07 -8.33
C ILE A 14 -1.32 9.54 -6.98
N ASN A 15 -2.08 9.77 -5.91
CA ASN A 15 -2.01 8.97 -4.70
C ASN A 15 -2.73 7.63 -4.94
N ASP A 16 -2.28 6.84 -5.94
CA ASP A 16 -2.57 5.40 -6.01
C ASP A 16 -1.83 4.64 -4.86
N ALA A 17 -1.16 5.37 -3.95
CA ALA A 17 -0.46 4.88 -2.78
C ALA A 17 -1.38 4.34 -1.68
N GLU A 18 -2.69 4.61 -1.72
CA GLU A 18 -3.63 3.89 -0.87
C GLU A 18 -3.97 2.56 -1.51
N ASN A 19 -3.14 1.56 -1.18
CA ASN A 19 -3.30 0.16 -1.51
C ASN A 19 -4.70 -0.36 -1.15
N THR A 20 -5.62 -0.16 -2.09
CA THR A 20 -7.04 -0.41 -1.94
C THR A 20 -7.29 -1.91 -2.15
N VAL A 21 -7.72 -2.60 -1.10
CA VAL A 21 -8.11 -4.02 -1.13
C VAL A 21 -9.50 -4.20 -0.54
N LEU A 22 -10.25 -5.20 -1.00
CA LEU A 22 -11.53 -5.51 -0.36
C LEU A 22 -11.28 -6.08 1.04
N THR A 23 -12.11 -5.66 1.99
CA THR A 23 -12.11 -6.23 3.34
C THR A 23 -12.61 -7.66 3.32
N LYS A 24 -12.30 -8.42 4.37
CA LYS A 24 -12.54 -9.87 4.41
C LYS A 24 -14.02 -10.23 4.20
N GLU A 25 -14.95 -9.45 4.75
CA GLU A 25 -16.39 -9.67 4.58
C GLU A 25 -16.91 -9.39 3.16
N LEU A 26 -16.15 -8.65 2.34
CA LEU A 26 -16.50 -8.33 0.96
C LEU A 26 -15.90 -9.31 -0.07
N LEU A 27 -15.01 -10.21 0.35
CA LEU A 27 -14.41 -11.22 -0.51
C LEU A 27 -15.39 -12.34 -0.84
N ARG A 28 -15.61 -12.61 -2.13
CA ARG A 28 -16.47 -13.70 -2.59
C ARG A 28 -15.63 -14.79 -3.22
N TYR A 29 -15.52 -15.91 -2.55
CA TYR A 29 -14.83 -17.10 -3.05
C TYR A 29 -15.48 -18.36 -2.50
N ARG A 30 -15.14 -19.51 -3.08
CA ARG A 30 -15.39 -20.83 -2.49
C ARG A 30 -14.06 -21.56 -2.34
N THR A 31 -14.00 -22.50 -1.41
CA THR A 31 -12.88 -23.44 -1.34
C THR A 31 -13.36 -24.82 -1.78
N ASN A 32 -12.56 -25.52 -2.57
CA ASN A 32 -12.84 -26.88 -3.02
C ASN A 32 -11.54 -27.68 -3.03
N ARG A 33 -11.49 -28.80 -2.28
CA ARG A 33 -10.31 -29.71 -2.21
C ARG A 33 -8.96 -28.99 -2.01
N GLY A 34 -8.92 -27.96 -1.17
CA GLY A 34 -7.70 -27.20 -0.90
C GLY A 34 -7.39 -26.07 -1.88
N THR A 35 -8.25 -25.81 -2.88
CA THR A 35 -8.09 -24.71 -3.85
C THR A 35 -9.12 -23.62 -3.61
N ILE A 36 -8.71 -22.35 -3.72
CA ILE A 36 -9.56 -21.17 -3.69
C ILE A 36 -10.07 -20.89 -5.12
N LEU A 37 -11.38 -20.68 -5.23
CA LEU A 37 -12.04 -20.30 -6.47
C LEU A 37 -12.75 -18.97 -6.24
N PRO A 38 -12.15 -17.84 -6.65
CA PRO A 38 -12.80 -16.54 -6.59
C PRO A 38 -14.11 -16.53 -7.38
N LYS A 39 -15.13 -15.86 -6.87
CA LYS A 39 -16.41 -15.64 -7.56
C LYS A 39 -16.33 -14.32 -8.31
N PHE A 40 -15.68 -14.34 -9.47
CA PHE A 40 -15.61 -13.17 -10.33
C PHE A 40 -16.98 -12.78 -10.86
N ILE A 41 -17.17 -11.49 -11.05
CA ILE A 41 -18.34 -10.93 -11.73
C ILE A 41 -18.03 -10.72 -13.20
N ASP A 42 -19.05 -10.76 -14.05
CA ASP A 42 -18.94 -10.36 -15.45
C ASP A 42 -18.98 -8.83 -15.56
N PRO A 43 -17.89 -8.16 -15.99
CA PRO A 43 -17.86 -6.70 -16.16
C PRO A 43 -18.79 -6.17 -17.24
N LYS A 44 -19.41 -7.04 -18.05
CA LYS A 44 -20.38 -6.69 -19.09
C LYS A 44 -21.83 -6.96 -18.68
N ALA A 45 -22.07 -7.52 -17.49
CA ALA A 45 -23.42 -7.78 -17.02
C ALA A 45 -24.17 -6.46 -16.79
N GLN A 46 -25.29 -6.29 -17.48
CA GLN A 46 -26.05 -5.04 -17.50
C GLN A 46 -26.47 -4.57 -16.09
N SER A 47 -27.01 -5.46 -15.26
CA SER A 47 -27.41 -5.13 -13.88
C SER A 47 -26.25 -4.70 -12.98
N LEU A 48 -25.01 -5.10 -13.31
CA LEU A 48 -23.82 -4.70 -12.56
C LEU A 48 -23.24 -3.38 -13.09
N LEU A 49 -23.40 -3.11 -14.39
CA LEU A 49 -23.04 -1.82 -14.97
C LEU A 49 -23.96 -0.72 -14.43
N GLU A 50 -25.26 -0.96 -14.32
CA GLU A 50 -26.25 -0.01 -13.79
C GLU A 50 -25.91 0.43 -12.36
N ILE A 51 -25.77 -0.51 -11.41
CA ILE A 51 -25.35 -0.18 -10.04
C ILE A 51 -23.99 0.52 -9.99
N ALA A 52 -23.03 0.13 -10.83
CA ALA A 52 -21.71 0.76 -10.86
C ALA A 52 -21.78 2.20 -11.39
N GLU A 53 -22.63 2.47 -12.38
CA GLU A 53 -22.87 3.80 -12.93
C GLU A 53 -23.57 4.70 -11.92
N GLU A 54 -24.67 4.23 -11.30
CA GLU A 54 -25.39 4.97 -10.26
C GLU A 54 -24.50 5.32 -9.07
N LEU A 55 -23.68 4.37 -8.60
CA LEU A 55 -22.71 4.64 -7.53
C LEU A 55 -21.69 5.69 -7.99
N VAL A 56 -21.08 5.55 -9.17
CA VAL A 56 -20.10 6.52 -9.67
C VAL A 56 -20.69 7.92 -9.81
N GLU A 57 -21.93 8.04 -10.27
CA GLU A 57 -22.66 9.30 -10.38
C GLU A 57 -22.95 9.89 -9.00
N THR A 58 -23.40 9.08 -8.05
CA THR A 58 -23.66 9.48 -6.65
C THR A 58 -22.40 10.08 -6.02
N PHE A 59 -21.25 9.40 -6.14
CA PHE A 59 -19.97 9.93 -5.64
C PHE A 59 -19.55 11.22 -6.34
N SER A 60 -19.83 11.36 -7.64
CA SER A 60 -19.51 12.57 -8.39
C SER A 60 -20.39 13.76 -7.99
N ALA A 61 -21.66 13.51 -7.65
CA ALA A 61 -22.64 14.53 -7.30
C ALA A 61 -22.48 15.06 -5.85
N ASN A 62 -21.89 14.27 -4.96
CA ASN A 62 -21.70 14.62 -3.54
C ASN A 62 -20.32 15.22 -3.22
N VAL A 63 -19.56 15.67 -4.23
CA VAL A 63 -18.34 16.46 -3.95
C VAL A 63 -18.75 17.83 -3.39
N GLY A 64 -18.22 18.17 -2.22
CA GLY A 64 -18.61 19.36 -1.45
C GLY A 64 -19.70 19.12 -0.40
N GLU A 65 -20.25 17.90 -0.33
CA GLU A 65 -21.18 17.49 0.74
C GLU A 65 -20.41 16.83 1.90
N VAL A 66 -21.10 16.61 3.02
CA VAL A 66 -20.56 15.79 4.12
C VAL A 66 -20.60 14.30 3.79
N ARG A 67 -19.67 13.54 4.38
CA ARG A 67 -19.54 12.10 4.20
C ARG A 67 -20.84 11.33 4.51
N GLU A 68 -21.59 11.73 5.53
CA GLU A 68 -22.86 11.10 5.89
C GLU A 68 -23.87 11.17 4.74
N THR A 69 -24.05 12.34 4.12
CA THR A 69 -24.93 12.52 2.96
C THR A 69 -24.53 11.58 1.82
N LEU A 70 -23.22 11.49 1.54
CA LEU A 70 -22.70 10.57 0.53
C LEU A 70 -23.04 9.11 0.88
N GLU A 71 -22.76 8.66 2.11
CA GLU A 71 -23.01 7.28 2.55
C GLU A 71 -24.52 6.93 2.60
N ASP A 72 -25.39 7.89 2.91
CA ASP A 72 -26.84 7.71 2.84
C ASP A 72 -27.34 7.60 1.39
N CYS A 73 -26.84 8.45 0.48
CA CYS A 73 -27.16 8.34 -0.94
C CYS A 73 -26.68 7.00 -1.54
N THR A 74 -25.47 6.55 -1.21
CA THR A 74 -24.98 5.26 -1.71
C THR A 74 -25.78 4.10 -1.14
N LYS A 75 -26.21 4.17 0.13
CA LYS A 75 -27.11 3.18 0.71
C LYS A 75 -28.44 3.09 -0.05
N GLN A 76 -29.05 4.22 -0.43
CA GLN A 76 -30.27 4.23 -1.24
C GLN A 76 -30.08 3.55 -2.60
N VAL A 77 -28.94 3.81 -3.27
CA VAL A 77 -28.57 3.10 -4.50
C VAL A 77 -28.49 1.60 -4.24
N LEU A 78 -27.80 1.16 -3.19
CA LEU A 78 -27.64 -0.27 -2.87
C LEU A 78 -28.99 -0.96 -2.57
N GLU A 79 -29.94 -0.27 -1.95
CA GLU A 79 -31.29 -0.77 -1.70
C GLU A 79 -32.09 -1.03 -2.99
N GLY A 80 -31.79 -0.31 -4.07
CA GLY A 80 -32.32 -0.55 -5.42
C GLY A 80 -31.84 -1.86 -6.07
N PHE A 81 -30.72 -2.43 -5.58
CA PHE A 81 -30.09 -3.63 -6.16
C PHE A 81 -29.85 -4.75 -5.14
N PRO A 82 -30.89 -5.29 -4.48
CA PRO A 82 -30.75 -6.20 -3.35
C PRO A 82 -30.04 -7.53 -3.71
N SER A 83 -30.18 -8.01 -4.94
CA SER A 83 -29.52 -9.22 -5.43
C SER A 83 -27.99 -9.09 -5.52
N ASN A 84 -27.47 -7.86 -5.57
CA ASN A 84 -26.06 -7.54 -5.75
C ASN A 84 -25.44 -6.84 -4.53
N ALA A 85 -26.11 -6.81 -3.37
CA ALA A 85 -25.71 -6.02 -2.21
C ALA A 85 -24.25 -6.24 -1.72
N VAL A 86 -23.71 -7.46 -1.81
CA VAL A 86 -22.30 -7.73 -1.46
C VAL A 86 -21.33 -7.14 -2.49
N VAL A 87 -21.67 -7.25 -3.78
CA VAL A 87 -20.87 -6.65 -4.85
C VAL A 87 -20.94 -5.14 -4.74
N GLY A 88 -22.15 -4.57 -4.61
CA GLY A 88 -22.39 -3.14 -4.47
C GLY A 88 -21.60 -2.51 -3.32
N ARG A 89 -21.64 -3.09 -2.11
CA ARG A 89 -20.79 -2.63 -0.98
C ARG A 89 -19.29 -2.71 -1.29
N GLY A 90 -18.88 -3.71 -2.07
CA GLY A 90 -17.52 -3.78 -2.57
C GLY A 90 -17.18 -2.66 -3.56
N LEU A 91 -18.10 -2.30 -4.44
CA LEU A 91 -17.93 -1.18 -5.38
C LEU A 91 -17.87 0.15 -4.62
N GLU A 92 -18.81 0.40 -3.71
CA GLU A 92 -18.84 1.56 -2.82
C GLU A 92 -17.52 1.72 -2.06
N LYS A 93 -17.02 0.65 -1.44
CA LYS A 93 -15.72 0.66 -0.76
C LYS A 93 -14.59 1.12 -1.69
N LEU A 94 -14.55 0.60 -2.92
CA LEU A 94 -13.52 0.97 -3.90
C LEU A 94 -13.66 2.42 -4.38
N LEU A 95 -14.85 3.01 -4.30
CA LEU A 95 -15.08 4.41 -4.61
C LEU A 95 -14.75 5.31 -3.41
N LEU A 96 -15.03 4.90 -2.17
CA LEU A 96 -14.61 5.58 -0.94
C LEU A 96 -13.09 5.75 -0.88
N ASP A 97 -12.32 4.71 -1.21
CA ASP A 97 -10.85 4.79 -1.30
C ASP A 97 -10.35 5.74 -2.43
N ARG A 98 -11.26 6.17 -3.32
CA ARG A 98 -11.00 7.14 -4.39
C ARG A 98 -11.55 8.52 -4.06
N THR A 99 -12.08 8.71 -2.85
CA THR A 99 -12.63 9.96 -2.34
C THR A 99 -11.66 10.56 -1.33
N GLU A 100 -11.40 11.85 -1.48
CA GLU A 100 -10.61 12.64 -0.54
C GLU A 100 -11.56 13.32 0.44
N PHE A 101 -11.35 13.07 1.72
CA PHE A 101 -12.13 13.65 2.81
C PHE A 101 -11.28 14.68 3.56
N ASP A 102 -11.92 15.71 4.09
CA ASP A 102 -11.26 16.64 5.00
C ASP A 102 -11.00 15.94 6.34
N THR A 103 -9.73 15.58 6.57
CA THR A 103 -9.26 14.97 7.81
C THR A 103 -8.36 15.92 8.61
N GLU A 104 -8.34 17.21 8.28
CA GLU A 104 -7.48 18.16 8.98
C GLU A 104 -7.89 18.31 10.45
N LEU A 105 -6.89 18.47 11.32
CA LEU A 105 -7.13 18.65 12.75
C LEU A 105 -7.76 20.02 13.00
N ASN A 106 -9.00 20.02 13.50
CA ASN A 106 -9.68 21.24 13.90
C ASN A 106 -9.26 21.67 15.32
N LYS A 107 -8.26 22.55 15.41
CA LYS A 107 -7.75 23.07 16.69
C LYS A 107 -8.82 23.80 17.50
N GLU A 108 -9.71 24.53 16.84
CA GLU A 108 -10.79 25.26 17.50
C GLU A 108 -11.76 24.31 18.21
N LEU A 109 -12.07 23.17 17.59
CA LEU A 109 -12.92 22.14 18.20
C LEU A 109 -12.24 21.43 19.38
N ILE A 110 -10.92 21.22 19.32
CA ILE A 110 -10.15 20.68 20.45
C ILE A 110 -10.23 21.63 21.65
N GLU A 111 -10.00 22.93 21.44
CA GLU A 111 -10.09 23.96 22.48
C GLU A 111 -11.52 24.11 23.01
N LEU A 112 -12.52 24.03 22.13
CA LEU A 112 -13.94 24.06 22.49
C LEU A 112 -14.28 22.89 23.43
N ARG A 113 -13.87 21.66 23.10
CA ARG A 113 -14.09 20.48 23.96
C ARG A 113 -13.43 20.62 25.31
N GLU A 114 -12.19 21.09 25.36
CA GLU A 114 -11.49 21.32 26.63
C GLU A 114 -12.27 22.31 27.50
N LYS A 115 -12.73 23.41 26.92
CA LYS A 115 -13.55 24.42 27.61
C LYS A 115 -14.89 23.84 28.08
N VAL A 116 -15.59 23.07 27.24
CA VAL A 116 -16.86 22.41 27.58
C VAL A 116 -16.65 21.45 28.75
N PHE A 117 -15.69 20.54 28.67
CA PHE A 117 -15.46 19.53 29.71
C PHE A 117 -14.97 20.14 31.02
N ARG A 118 -14.16 21.20 30.95
CA ARG A 118 -13.73 21.94 32.15
C ARG A 118 -14.91 22.62 32.85
N ASN A 119 -15.74 23.36 32.11
CA ASN A 119 -16.92 24.02 32.69
C ASN A 119 -17.94 23.01 33.22
N SER A 120 -18.20 21.94 32.47
CA SER A 120 -19.06 20.83 32.91
C SER A 120 -18.56 20.23 34.23
N SER A 121 -17.25 19.93 34.33
CA SER A 121 -16.67 19.41 35.57
C SER A 121 -16.79 20.39 36.74
N LEU A 122 -16.68 21.70 36.51
CA LEU A 122 -16.84 22.70 37.57
C LEU A 122 -18.28 22.76 38.06
N LEU A 123 -19.25 22.78 37.14
CA LEU A 123 -20.69 22.77 37.49
C LEU A 123 -21.08 21.51 38.25
N LEU A 124 -20.59 20.34 37.83
CA LEU A 124 -20.88 19.08 38.52
C LEU A 124 -20.27 19.04 39.93
N ARG A 125 -19.07 19.61 40.13
CA ARG A 125 -18.43 19.70 41.46
C ARG A 125 -19.12 20.70 42.40
N GLN A 126 -19.54 21.84 41.88
CA GLN A 126 -20.25 22.86 42.66
C GLN A 126 -21.61 22.38 43.17
N ASN A 127 -22.18 21.38 42.51
CA ASN A 127 -23.45 20.74 42.86
C ASN A 127 -23.26 19.41 43.63
N GLU A 128 -22.06 19.11 44.16
CA GLU A 128 -21.77 17.83 44.86
C GLU A 128 -22.69 17.55 46.07
N GLU A 129 -23.22 18.57 46.76
CA GLU A 129 -24.18 18.39 47.87
C GLU A 129 -25.61 18.02 47.40
N SER A 130 -25.98 18.32 46.16
CA SER A 130 -27.30 18.02 45.56
C SER A 130 -27.28 16.83 44.59
N VAL A 131 -26.11 16.43 44.08
CA VAL A 131 -25.97 15.39 43.03
C VAL A 131 -25.87 13.96 43.59
N ILE A 132 -25.46 13.75 44.85
CA ILE A 132 -25.38 12.37 45.42
C ILE A 132 -26.76 11.80 45.80
N GLN A 133 -27.81 12.63 45.92
CA GLN A 133 -29.16 12.16 46.29
C GLN A 133 -30.19 12.14 45.14
N GLY A 134 -29.84 12.60 43.93
CA GLY A 134 -30.88 12.99 42.96
C GLY A 134 -30.71 12.59 41.51
N LEU A 135 -29.69 11.82 41.11
CA LEU A 135 -29.67 11.21 39.77
C LEU A 135 -30.56 9.95 39.75
N GLU A 136 -31.82 10.09 40.15
CA GLU A 136 -32.84 9.15 39.70
C GLU A 136 -33.03 9.37 38.21
N LYS A 137 -32.85 8.30 37.46
CA LYS A 137 -32.93 8.24 36.01
C LYS A 137 -34.36 8.60 35.57
N GLY A 138 -34.67 9.88 35.33
CA GLY A 138 -35.97 10.25 34.76
C GLY A 138 -36.52 11.67 34.93
N ASP A 139 -35.93 12.59 35.70
CA ASP A 139 -36.51 13.93 35.84
C ASP A 139 -35.87 14.95 34.87
N GLY A 140 -36.62 15.38 33.86
CA GLY A 140 -36.15 16.30 32.81
C GLY A 140 -35.73 17.70 33.31
N GLY A 141 -36.06 18.04 34.56
CA GLY A 141 -35.70 19.31 35.19
C GLY A 141 -34.20 19.47 35.43
N ASP A 142 -33.48 18.38 35.74
CA ASP A 142 -32.04 18.45 36.05
C ASP A 142 -31.21 18.66 34.78
N LEU A 143 -31.59 18.01 33.67
CA LEU A 143 -30.94 18.19 32.38
C LEU A 143 -31.14 19.61 31.81
N ALA A 144 -32.37 20.14 31.87
CA ALA A 144 -32.67 21.48 31.39
C ALA A 144 -31.92 22.56 32.19
N SER A 145 -31.84 22.39 33.52
CA SER A 145 -31.05 23.26 34.39
C SER A 145 -29.56 23.21 34.06
N TYR A 146 -29.00 22.01 33.90
CA TYR A 146 -27.61 21.81 33.49
C TYR A 146 -27.32 22.45 32.12
N GLN A 147 -28.19 22.24 31.13
CA GLN A 147 -28.05 22.84 29.79
C GLN A 147 -28.09 24.37 29.83
N SER A 148 -28.95 24.96 30.67
CA SER A 148 -29.00 26.42 30.87
C SER A 148 -27.70 26.95 31.49
N GLN A 149 -27.18 26.28 32.52
CA GLN A 149 -25.92 26.66 33.16
C GLN A 149 -24.73 26.53 32.19
N MET A 150 -24.70 25.45 31.40
CA MET A 150 -23.69 25.26 30.35
C MET A 150 -23.79 26.33 29.26
N THR A 151 -25.01 26.67 28.83
CA THR A 151 -25.24 27.74 27.84
C THR A 151 -24.67 29.07 28.35
N GLN A 152 -24.91 29.41 29.61
CA GLN A 152 -24.36 30.61 30.23
C GLN A 152 -22.83 30.56 30.36
N ALA A 153 -22.25 29.45 30.81
CA ALA A 153 -20.81 29.29 31.00
C ALA A 153 -20.03 29.32 29.67
N MET A 154 -20.63 28.78 28.60
CA MET A 154 -20.02 28.71 27.28
C MET A 154 -20.27 29.96 26.44
N GLY A 155 -21.35 30.69 26.71
CA GLY A 155 -21.81 31.82 25.89
C GLY A 155 -22.38 31.36 24.54
N MET A 156 -22.89 30.12 24.47
CA MET A 156 -23.38 29.47 23.25
C MET A 156 -24.57 28.57 23.60
N PRO A 157 -25.65 28.54 22.79
CA PRO A 157 -26.79 27.66 23.02
C PRO A 157 -26.37 26.18 23.14
N ALA A 158 -27.06 25.43 24.00
CA ALA A 158 -26.79 24.00 24.19
C ALA A 158 -26.93 23.17 22.89
N GLU A 159 -27.86 23.54 22.01
CA GLU A 159 -28.05 22.90 20.69
C GLU A 159 -26.83 23.14 19.79
N GLU A 160 -26.40 24.40 19.64
CA GLU A 160 -25.21 24.75 18.86
C GLU A 160 -23.94 24.09 19.43
N LEU A 161 -23.82 24.00 20.76
CA LEU A 161 -22.72 23.26 21.40
C LEU A 161 -22.76 21.77 21.01
N GLY A 162 -23.94 21.15 21.02
CA GLY A 162 -24.14 19.76 20.64
C GLY A 162 -23.69 19.50 19.21
N ASP A 163 -24.15 20.33 18.27
CA ASP A 163 -23.84 20.19 16.85
C ASP A 163 -22.35 20.40 16.56
N ARG A 164 -21.71 21.35 17.24
CA ARG A 164 -20.29 21.68 17.02
C ARG A 164 -19.34 20.72 17.70
N LEU A 165 -19.67 20.20 18.88
CA LEU A 165 -18.78 19.41 19.73
C LEU A 165 -18.10 18.25 19.01
N TYR A 166 -18.76 17.67 18.00
CA TYR A 166 -18.31 16.49 17.28
C TYR A 166 -18.26 16.69 15.76
N GLY A 167 -18.25 17.94 15.28
CA GLY A 167 -18.23 18.26 13.84
C GLY A 167 -16.97 17.86 13.08
N ASP A 168 -15.93 17.34 13.74
CA ASP A 168 -14.73 16.74 13.13
C ASP A 168 -14.81 15.19 13.05
N LEU A 169 -15.91 14.57 13.50
CA LEU A 169 -16.09 13.13 13.37
C LEU A 169 -16.26 12.71 11.90
N PRO A 170 -15.91 11.47 11.54
CA PRO A 170 -15.96 11.00 10.15
C PRO A 170 -17.23 11.33 9.37
N PRO A 171 -18.46 11.18 9.92
CA PRO A 171 -19.69 11.50 9.18
C PRO A 171 -19.77 12.96 8.69
N PHE A 172 -19.15 13.90 9.40
CA PHE A 172 -19.18 15.33 9.09
C PHE A 172 -18.00 15.80 8.23
N GLN A 173 -17.08 14.89 7.90
CA GLN A 173 -15.96 15.23 7.03
C GLN A 173 -16.46 15.64 5.65
N GLN A 174 -15.94 16.75 5.15
CA GLN A 174 -16.27 17.26 3.82
C GLN A 174 -15.65 16.37 2.75
N VAL A 175 -16.40 16.10 1.69
CA VAL A 175 -15.90 15.44 0.48
C VAL A 175 -15.15 16.47 -0.36
N LEU A 176 -13.83 16.50 -0.27
CA LEU A 176 -12.97 17.47 -0.96
C LEU A 176 -12.83 17.16 -2.45
N GLY A 177 -12.83 15.88 -2.81
CA GLY A 177 -12.66 15.46 -4.19
C GLY A 177 -12.93 13.98 -4.42
N PHE A 178 -13.25 13.63 -5.66
CA PHE A 178 -13.50 12.26 -6.06
C PHE A 178 -12.80 11.92 -7.37
N ARG A 179 -11.96 10.88 -7.36
CA ARG A 179 -11.27 10.39 -8.55
C ARG A 179 -12.19 9.45 -9.34
N LYS A 180 -13.00 10.01 -10.24
CA LYS A 180 -13.96 9.26 -11.08
C LYS A 180 -13.31 8.11 -11.87
N MET A 181 -14.06 7.03 -12.09
CA MET A 181 -13.73 5.92 -12.97
C MET A 181 -14.97 5.48 -13.77
N THR A 182 -14.79 4.73 -14.86
CA THR A 182 -15.93 4.19 -15.62
C THR A 182 -16.57 3.01 -14.90
N ALA A 183 -17.87 2.78 -15.10
CA ALA A 183 -18.60 1.64 -14.53
C ALA A 183 -17.92 0.29 -14.86
N GLU A 184 -17.64 0.02 -16.14
CA GLU A 184 -16.91 -1.19 -16.56
C GLU A 184 -15.52 -1.29 -15.90
N GLY A 185 -14.81 -0.15 -15.80
CA GLY A 185 -13.52 -0.08 -15.12
C GLY A 185 -13.62 -0.44 -13.63
N LEU A 186 -14.70 -0.03 -12.97
CA LEU A 186 -14.98 -0.33 -11.57
C LEU A 186 -15.26 -1.82 -11.35
N LEU A 187 -15.99 -2.47 -12.27
CA LEU A 187 -16.23 -3.91 -12.21
C LEU A 187 -14.94 -4.73 -12.42
N HIS A 188 -14.07 -4.32 -13.35
CA HIS A 188 -12.73 -4.92 -13.46
C HIS A 188 -11.89 -4.69 -12.20
N ARG A 189 -11.94 -3.47 -11.64
CA ARG A 189 -11.26 -3.13 -10.39
C ARG A 189 -11.74 -3.97 -9.23
N TYR A 190 -13.04 -4.30 -9.15
CA TYR A 190 -13.61 -5.20 -8.16
C TYR A 190 -13.03 -6.61 -8.26
N ASN A 191 -13.00 -7.20 -9.45
CA ASN A 191 -12.39 -8.52 -9.63
C ASN A 191 -10.90 -8.53 -9.26
N CYS A 192 -10.16 -7.48 -9.65
CA CYS A 192 -8.78 -7.29 -9.22
C CYS A 192 -8.69 -7.21 -7.68
N ALA A 193 -9.52 -6.39 -7.04
CA ALA A 193 -9.53 -6.22 -5.58
C ALA A 193 -9.88 -7.50 -4.82
N GLN A 194 -10.72 -8.38 -5.39
CA GLN A 194 -11.00 -9.70 -4.83
C GLN A 194 -9.74 -10.56 -4.77
N VAL A 195 -8.95 -10.62 -5.85
CA VAL A 195 -7.68 -11.35 -5.85
C VAL A 195 -6.69 -10.73 -4.88
N GLN A 196 -6.56 -9.41 -4.88
CA GLN A 196 -5.67 -8.69 -3.97
C GLN A 196 -6.01 -8.97 -2.50
N GLY A 197 -7.30 -8.94 -2.13
CA GLY A 197 -7.72 -9.26 -0.76
C GLY A 197 -7.43 -10.71 -0.35
N LEU A 198 -7.47 -11.66 -1.29
CA LEU A 198 -7.01 -13.04 -1.04
C LEU A 198 -5.49 -13.10 -0.85
N LEU A 199 -4.72 -12.38 -1.66
CA LEU A 199 -3.26 -12.35 -1.61
C LEU A 199 -2.68 -11.64 -0.38
N LEU A 200 -3.48 -10.89 0.39
CA LEU A 200 -3.03 -10.27 1.66
C LEU A 200 -2.41 -11.27 2.64
N ARG A 201 -2.83 -12.54 2.57
CA ARG A 201 -2.34 -13.63 3.42
C ARG A 201 -1.66 -14.71 2.59
N CYS A 202 -0.95 -14.30 1.55
CA CYS A 202 -0.12 -15.18 0.74
C CYS A 202 1.16 -15.60 1.53
N GLU A 203 1.55 -16.86 1.43
CA GLU A 203 2.83 -17.40 1.93
C GLU A 203 3.94 -17.31 0.90
N GLY A 204 3.57 -17.34 -0.37
CA GLY A 204 4.47 -17.25 -1.52
C GLY A 204 3.66 -17.33 -2.80
N MET A 205 4.16 -16.67 -3.84
CA MET A 205 3.52 -16.59 -5.14
C MET A 205 4.55 -16.79 -6.24
N THR A 206 4.23 -17.68 -7.18
CA THR A 206 4.99 -17.88 -8.41
C THR A 206 4.21 -17.26 -9.56
N VAL A 207 4.91 -16.47 -10.38
CA VAL A 207 4.36 -15.84 -11.57
C VAL A 207 5.12 -16.33 -12.79
N THR A 208 4.42 -17.00 -13.69
CA THR A 208 4.99 -17.50 -14.95
C THR A 208 4.58 -16.57 -16.08
N LEU A 209 5.56 -16.10 -16.85
CA LEU A 209 5.36 -15.15 -17.94
C LEU A 209 5.89 -15.73 -19.25
N PRO A 210 5.01 -16.33 -20.07
CA PRO A 210 5.36 -16.74 -21.42
C PRO A 210 5.72 -15.51 -22.28
N GLU A 211 6.95 -15.45 -22.77
CA GLU A 211 7.46 -14.47 -23.74
C GLU A 211 7.07 -13.00 -23.44
N SER A 212 7.79 -12.38 -22.51
CA SER A 212 7.64 -10.95 -22.21
C SER A 212 8.61 -10.08 -23.00
N GLY A 213 8.09 -9.17 -23.82
CA GLY A 213 8.91 -8.16 -24.48
C GLY A 213 9.71 -7.33 -23.45
N PRO A 214 10.98 -6.93 -23.74
CA PRO A 214 11.86 -6.31 -22.75
C PRO A 214 11.27 -5.07 -22.06
N ALA A 215 10.45 -4.28 -22.76
CA ALA A 215 9.79 -3.11 -22.19
C ALA A 215 8.76 -3.45 -21.10
N LYS A 216 7.93 -4.48 -21.32
CA LYS A 216 6.92 -4.93 -20.35
C LYS A 216 7.58 -5.57 -19.13
N LEU A 217 8.62 -6.37 -19.35
CA LEU A 217 9.41 -6.92 -18.25
C LEU A 217 10.03 -5.81 -17.39
N ARG A 218 10.68 -4.81 -18.00
CA ARG A 218 11.19 -3.64 -17.24
C ARG A 218 10.09 -2.92 -16.47
N GLN A 219 8.89 -2.80 -17.03
CA GLN A 219 7.76 -2.20 -16.33
C GLN A 219 7.32 -3.05 -15.12
N LEU A 220 7.18 -4.37 -15.27
CA LEU A 220 6.83 -5.26 -14.17
C LEU A 220 7.86 -5.18 -13.04
N LEU A 221 9.15 -5.17 -13.38
CA LEU A 221 10.23 -5.07 -12.39
C LEU A 221 10.24 -3.72 -11.68
N LYS A 222 9.85 -2.63 -12.36
CA LYS A 222 9.59 -1.35 -11.69
C LYS A 222 8.49 -1.47 -10.65
N TYR A 223 7.38 -2.15 -10.95
CA TYR A 223 6.33 -2.41 -9.98
C TYR A 223 6.78 -3.33 -8.84
N LEU A 224 7.62 -4.32 -9.12
CA LEU A 224 8.18 -5.22 -8.12
C LEU A 224 8.97 -4.44 -7.07
N ARG A 225 9.86 -3.55 -7.52
CA ARG A 225 10.63 -2.64 -6.66
C ARG A 225 9.77 -1.58 -5.97
N PHE A 226 8.80 -1.01 -6.69
CA PHE A 226 7.86 -0.05 -6.12
C PHE A 226 7.11 -0.64 -4.92
N ASN A 227 6.69 -1.90 -5.03
CA ASN A 227 6.08 -2.66 -3.95
C ASN A 227 7.12 -3.23 -2.94
N LYS A 228 8.41 -2.93 -3.09
CA LYS A 228 9.49 -3.41 -2.21
C LYS A 228 9.47 -4.94 -2.05
N LEU A 229 9.17 -5.63 -3.14
CA LEU A 229 9.22 -7.08 -3.24
C LEU A 229 10.59 -7.47 -3.79
N LEU A 230 11.10 -8.62 -3.39
CA LEU A 230 12.21 -9.28 -4.06
C LEU A 230 11.68 -10.56 -4.68
N ALA A 231 12.20 -10.91 -5.84
CA ALA A 231 11.89 -12.16 -6.52
C ALA A 231 13.15 -12.87 -6.96
N ASN A 232 13.14 -14.19 -6.90
CA ASN A 232 14.06 -14.99 -7.68
C ASN A 232 13.50 -15.12 -9.10
N ILE A 233 14.29 -14.72 -10.10
CA ILE A 233 13.87 -14.68 -11.50
C ILE A 233 14.75 -15.62 -12.30
N THR A 234 14.13 -16.68 -12.82
CA THR A 234 14.79 -17.73 -13.59
C THR A 234 14.11 -17.90 -14.95
N GLN A 235 14.81 -18.54 -15.89
CA GLN A 235 14.20 -19.03 -17.13
C GLN A 235 13.61 -20.42 -16.89
N ASP A 236 12.45 -20.69 -17.49
CA ASP A 236 11.88 -22.03 -17.46
C ASP A 236 12.84 -23.00 -18.21
N PRO A 237 13.32 -24.08 -17.56
CA PRO A 237 14.24 -25.03 -18.18
C PRO A 237 13.65 -25.74 -19.41
N LYS A 238 12.33 -25.85 -19.51
CA LYS A 238 11.62 -26.47 -20.63
C LYS A 238 11.31 -25.48 -21.74
N TYR A 239 11.21 -24.19 -21.41
CA TYR A 239 10.81 -23.13 -22.32
C TYR A 239 11.72 -21.90 -22.14
N ASN A 240 12.86 -21.86 -22.85
CA ASN A 240 13.91 -20.82 -22.70
C ASN A 240 13.44 -19.34 -22.85
N LYS A 241 12.20 -19.08 -23.28
CA LYS A 241 11.61 -17.73 -23.39
C LYS A 241 10.62 -17.40 -22.28
N THR A 242 10.31 -18.35 -21.41
CA THR A 242 9.38 -18.19 -20.29
C THR A 242 10.17 -17.80 -19.05
N LEU A 243 9.74 -16.74 -18.38
CA LEU A 243 10.32 -16.32 -17.10
C LEU A 243 9.45 -16.80 -15.96
N VAL A 244 10.09 -17.29 -14.90
CA VAL A 244 9.45 -17.68 -13.65
C VAL A 244 9.95 -16.75 -12.56
N LEU A 245 9.02 -16.04 -11.92
CA LEU A 245 9.28 -15.13 -10.81
C LEU A 245 8.72 -15.76 -9.53
N GLU A 246 9.61 -16.11 -8.61
CA GLU A 246 9.24 -16.61 -7.28
C GLU A 246 9.31 -15.46 -6.28
N ILE A 247 8.16 -15.07 -5.72
CA ILE A 247 8.03 -13.98 -4.75
C ILE A 247 7.58 -14.56 -3.42
N ASP A 248 8.41 -14.40 -2.39
CA ASP A 248 8.05 -14.83 -1.04
C ASP A 248 6.90 -13.99 -0.46
N GLY A 249 6.06 -14.60 0.37
CA GLY A 249 4.95 -13.93 1.04
C GLY A 249 5.30 -13.49 2.47
N PRO A 250 4.50 -12.60 3.09
CA PRO A 250 4.70 -12.16 4.48
C PRO A 250 4.71 -13.30 5.50
N LEU A 251 4.06 -14.42 5.16
CA LEU A 251 3.83 -15.54 6.07
C LEU A 251 4.91 -16.63 6.01
N SER A 252 5.80 -16.63 5.01
CA SER A 252 7.01 -17.45 5.04
C SER A 252 8.02 -16.94 6.07
N LEU A 253 7.77 -15.75 6.63
CA LEU A 253 8.65 -15.01 7.50
C LEU A 253 7.99 -14.88 8.86
N PHE A 254 8.76 -15.03 9.93
CA PHE A 254 8.30 -14.92 11.32
C PHE A 254 7.77 -13.51 11.71
N VAL A 255 7.49 -12.64 10.73
CA VAL A 255 6.99 -11.27 10.90
C VAL A 255 5.70 -11.08 10.08
N GLN A 256 4.55 -11.25 10.74
CA GLN A 256 3.23 -10.95 10.18
C GLN A 256 3.06 -9.43 9.98
N THR A 257 3.66 -8.85 8.93
CA THR A 257 3.40 -7.45 8.60
C THR A 257 2.26 -7.37 7.59
N GLN A 258 1.16 -6.72 7.98
CA GLN A 258 0.06 -6.40 7.06
C GLN A 258 0.57 -5.58 5.87
N LYS A 259 1.60 -4.74 6.07
CA LYS A 259 2.24 -3.91 5.04
C LYS A 259 2.82 -4.73 3.88
N TYR A 260 3.52 -5.84 4.15
CA TYR A 260 4.10 -6.63 3.07
C TYR A 260 3.06 -7.47 2.32
N GLY A 261 2.08 -8.05 3.02
CA GLY A 261 0.95 -8.72 2.36
C GLY A 261 0.17 -7.78 1.44
N LEU A 262 0.05 -6.52 1.84
CA LEU A 262 -0.55 -5.46 1.03
C LEU A 262 0.29 -5.13 -0.21
N ASN A 263 1.61 -5.00 -0.07
CA ASN A 263 2.52 -4.79 -1.22
C ASN A 263 2.47 -5.96 -2.22
N LEU A 264 2.47 -7.21 -1.75
CA LEU A 264 2.35 -8.40 -2.60
C LEU A 264 1.00 -8.42 -3.33
N ALA A 265 -0.08 -8.13 -2.61
CA ALA A 265 -1.40 -7.99 -3.21
C ALA A 265 -1.43 -6.89 -4.28
N SER A 266 -0.87 -5.71 -4.00
CA SER A 266 -0.82 -4.59 -4.95
C SER A 266 -0.06 -4.92 -6.23
N PHE A 267 0.98 -5.74 -6.15
CA PHE A 267 1.74 -6.20 -7.32
C PHE A 267 0.91 -7.00 -8.34
N PHE A 268 -0.18 -7.66 -7.91
CA PHE A 268 -1.05 -8.41 -8.84
C PHE A 268 -1.55 -7.55 -10.01
N ALA A 269 -1.86 -6.28 -9.76
CA ALA A 269 -2.32 -5.39 -10.82
C ALA A 269 -1.26 -5.15 -11.92
N ALA A 270 0.03 -5.27 -11.59
CA ALA A 270 1.12 -5.17 -12.56
C ALA A 270 1.23 -6.43 -13.43
N ILE A 271 0.96 -7.61 -12.86
CA ILE A 271 0.93 -8.89 -13.59
C ILE A 271 -0.12 -8.82 -14.71
N LEU A 272 -1.29 -8.24 -14.42
CA LEU A 272 -2.39 -8.05 -15.38
C LEU A 272 -2.05 -7.19 -16.61
N LEU A 273 -0.90 -6.49 -16.63
CA LEU A 273 -0.42 -5.75 -17.81
C LEU A 273 0.21 -6.66 -18.87
N HIS A 274 0.51 -7.91 -18.50
CA HIS A 274 1.02 -8.93 -19.42
C HIS A 274 -0.15 -9.64 -20.12
N PRO A 275 -0.03 -9.93 -21.43
CA PRO A 275 -1.11 -10.55 -22.20
C PRO A 275 -1.27 -12.06 -21.92
N GLN A 276 -0.20 -12.69 -21.43
CA GLN A 276 -0.14 -14.09 -21.02
C GLN A 276 0.56 -14.11 -19.66
N TRP A 277 -0.04 -14.77 -18.68
CA TRP A 277 0.53 -14.92 -17.35
C TRP A 277 -0.18 -16.06 -16.62
N GLU A 278 0.56 -16.75 -15.77
CA GLU A 278 0.02 -17.69 -14.80
C GLU A 278 0.49 -17.27 -13.41
N LEU A 279 -0.36 -17.48 -12.42
CA LEU A 279 -0.13 -17.16 -11.02
C LEU A 279 -0.53 -18.35 -10.17
N ASP A 280 0.45 -18.85 -9.43
CA ASP A 280 0.28 -19.87 -8.41
C ASP A 280 0.60 -19.26 -7.04
N ALA A 281 -0.37 -19.22 -6.13
CA ALA A 281 -0.17 -18.67 -4.81
C ALA A 281 -0.64 -19.62 -3.71
N GLN A 282 0.10 -19.66 -2.61
CA GLN A 282 -0.30 -20.36 -1.38
C GLN A 282 -0.92 -19.35 -0.42
N VAL A 283 -2.21 -19.47 -0.12
CA VAL A 283 -2.98 -18.47 0.61
C VAL A 283 -3.55 -19.04 1.90
N ARG A 284 -3.29 -18.37 3.02
CA ARG A 284 -3.79 -18.74 4.34
C ARG A 284 -5.13 -18.08 4.65
N ILE A 285 -6.21 -18.83 4.44
CA ILE A 285 -7.58 -18.37 4.73
C ILE A 285 -7.92 -18.44 6.23
N ARG A 286 -7.48 -19.50 6.91
CA ARG A 286 -7.63 -19.72 8.36
C ARG A 286 -6.29 -20.08 8.99
N LYS A 287 -6.14 -19.92 10.31
CA LYS A 287 -4.85 -20.06 11.02
C LYS A 287 -4.04 -21.31 10.61
N ASN A 288 -4.69 -22.44 10.35
CA ASN A 288 -4.05 -23.72 10.03
C ASN A 288 -4.44 -24.30 8.65
N GLN A 289 -4.96 -23.49 7.73
CA GLN A 289 -5.39 -23.99 6.41
C GLN A 289 -4.84 -23.11 5.29
N VAL A 290 -3.82 -23.64 4.64
CA VAL A 290 -3.25 -23.11 3.40
C VAL A 290 -4.03 -23.70 2.24
N HIS A 291 -4.39 -22.84 1.29
CA HIS A 291 -5.07 -23.24 0.08
C HIS A 291 -4.32 -22.70 -1.13
N SER A 292 -4.38 -23.43 -2.24
CA SER A 292 -3.82 -22.94 -3.49
C SER A 292 -4.77 -21.98 -4.20
N LEU A 293 -4.23 -20.93 -4.80
CA LEU A 293 -4.94 -20.05 -5.72
C LEU A 293 -4.20 -20.11 -7.06
N HIS A 294 -4.90 -20.58 -8.08
CA HIS A 294 -4.39 -20.69 -9.44
C HIS A 294 -5.20 -19.74 -10.32
N LEU A 295 -4.52 -18.83 -11.01
CA LEU A 295 -5.12 -17.87 -11.93
C LEU A 295 -4.25 -17.71 -13.17
N ASP A 296 -4.87 -17.42 -14.30
CA ASP A 296 -4.20 -17.07 -15.54
C ASP A 296 -4.98 -15.98 -16.28
N GLN A 297 -4.52 -15.56 -17.46
CA GLN A 297 -5.19 -14.53 -18.25
C GLN A 297 -6.67 -14.83 -18.59
N SER A 298 -7.13 -16.09 -18.55
CA SER A 298 -8.49 -16.47 -18.89
C SER A 298 -9.54 -15.90 -17.93
N CYS A 299 -9.13 -15.44 -16.73
CA CYS A 299 -10.01 -14.76 -15.80
C CYS A 299 -10.52 -13.40 -16.33
N GLY A 300 -9.93 -12.86 -17.41
CA GLY A 300 -10.43 -11.68 -18.12
C GLY A 300 -10.36 -10.37 -17.32
N ILE A 301 -9.60 -10.34 -16.24
CA ILE A 301 -9.45 -9.15 -15.39
C ILE A 301 -8.52 -8.16 -16.09
N ARG A 302 -8.94 -6.90 -16.18
CA ARG A 302 -8.10 -5.81 -16.70
C ARG A 302 -7.46 -5.06 -15.54
N SER A 303 -6.18 -4.72 -15.70
CA SER A 303 -5.50 -3.85 -14.74
C SER A 303 -6.14 -2.48 -14.72
N HIS A 304 -6.23 -1.89 -13.53
CA HIS A 304 -6.60 -0.49 -13.34
C HIS A 304 -5.39 0.44 -13.48
N LEU A 305 -4.17 -0.11 -13.43
CA LEU A 305 -2.94 0.66 -13.55
C LEU A 305 -2.84 1.23 -14.95
N ARG A 306 -2.76 2.56 -15.04
CA ARG A 306 -2.30 3.23 -16.25
C ARG A 306 -0.77 3.26 -16.21
N GLN A 307 -0.12 3.36 -17.38
CA GLN A 307 1.34 3.37 -17.56
C GLN A 307 2.07 3.96 -16.35
N PHE A 308 3.12 3.28 -15.87
CA PHE A 308 3.86 3.68 -14.66
C PHE A 308 4.35 5.12 -14.80
N LEU A 309 3.57 6.07 -14.28
CA LEU A 309 3.99 7.44 -14.12
C LEU A 309 5.12 7.43 -13.09
N ALA A 310 6.01 8.42 -13.18
CA ALA A 310 7.26 8.53 -12.43
C ALA A 310 7.06 8.75 -10.90
N TYR A 311 6.07 8.10 -10.29
CA TYR A 311 5.84 8.16 -8.86
C TYR A 311 6.96 7.41 -8.15
N VAL A 312 7.75 8.17 -7.41
CA VAL A 312 8.83 7.70 -6.55
C VAL A 312 8.33 7.86 -5.12
N PRO A 313 8.20 6.77 -4.32
CA PRO A 313 7.76 6.86 -2.93
C PRO A 313 8.57 7.89 -2.12
N ASP A 314 7.92 8.59 -1.18
CA ASP A 314 8.55 9.65 -0.39
C ASP A 314 9.81 9.17 0.36
N GLU A 315 9.80 7.94 0.89
CA GLU A 315 10.97 7.34 1.53
C GLU A 315 12.19 7.32 0.60
N ILE A 316 11.98 7.07 -0.70
CA ILE A 316 13.03 7.08 -1.73
C ILE A 316 13.48 8.51 -2.03
N GLN A 317 12.54 9.45 -2.15
CA GLN A 317 12.86 10.86 -2.38
C GLN A 317 13.69 11.43 -1.23
N MET A 318 13.31 11.14 0.02
CA MET A 318 14.04 11.55 1.21
C MET A 318 15.46 10.97 1.22
N PHE A 319 15.64 9.70 0.86
CA PHE A 319 16.97 9.11 0.79
C PHE A 319 17.84 9.74 -0.30
N SER A 320 17.27 9.98 -1.48
CA SER A 320 17.95 10.70 -2.57
C SER A 320 18.40 12.09 -2.13
N GLN A 321 17.51 12.86 -1.48
CA GLN A 321 17.83 14.18 -0.94
C GLN A 321 18.93 14.12 0.13
N GLN A 322 18.91 13.11 1.01
CA GLN A 322 19.97 12.92 2.00
C GLN A 322 21.33 12.66 1.36
N VAL A 323 21.38 11.84 0.30
CA VAL A 323 22.61 11.58 -0.45
C VAL A 323 23.10 12.88 -1.10
N SER A 324 22.27 13.58 -1.86
CA SER A 324 22.65 14.84 -2.51
C SER A 324 23.16 15.90 -1.51
N ASN A 325 22.58 15.98 -0.32
CA ASN A 325 22.97 16.98 0.69
C ASN A 325 24.26 16.62 1.44
N LYS A 326 24.53 15.33 1.67
CA LYS A 326 25.64 14.89 2.55
C LYS A 326 26.81 14.24 1.81
N LEU A 327 26.60 13.82 0.57
CA LEU A 327 27.56 13.12 -0.28
C LEU A 327 27.58 13.80 -1.66
N PRO A 328 28.08 15.05 -1.79
CA PRO A 328 27.97 15.83 -3.02
C PRO A 328 28.71 15.22 -4.22
N GLU A 329 29.64 14.30 -3.97
CA GLU A 329 30.37 13.55 -5.00
C GLU A 329 29.57 12.38 -5.59
N TRP A 330 28.39 12.07 -5.02
CA TRP A 330 27.56 10.95 -5.39
C TRP A 330 26.15 11.39 -5.77
N GLU A 331 25.67 10.89 -6.89
CA GLU A 331 24.29 11.02 -7.33
C GLU A 331 23.58 9.67 -7.14
N LEU A 332 22.40 9.68 -6.52
CA LEU A 332 21.55 8.51 -6.38
C LEU A 332 20.38 8.59 -7.36
N THR A 333 20.23 7.56 -8.19
CA THR A 333 19.13 7.42 -9.14
C THR A 333 18.46 6.06 -9.00
N SER A 334 17.25 5.89 -9.55
CA SER A 334 16.62 4.57 -9.63
C SER A 334 17.38 3.70 -10.65
N SER A 335 17.77 2.48 -10.28
CA SER A 335 18.46 1.59 -11.23
C SER A 335 17.53 1.22 -12.39
N SER A 336 17.97 1.34 -13.64
CA SER A 336 17.20 0.87 -14.81
C SER A 336 17.60 -0.51 -15.29
N ASP A 337 18.77 -0.98 -14.86
CA ASP A 337 19.49 -2.08 -15.48
C ASP A 337 19.63 -3.26 -14.52
N PHE A 338 19.71 -4.46 -15.08
CA PHE A 338 19.98 -5.67 -14.31
C PHE A 338 21.47 -5.82 -14.07
N VAL A 339 21.81 -6.43 -12.94
CA VAL A 339 23.18 -6.81 -12.62
C VAL A 339 23.30 -8.32 -12.80
N PRO A 340 24.19 -8.81 -13.68
CA PRO A 340 24.42 -10.24 -13.81
C PRO A 340 25.14 -10.75 -12.56
N LEU A 341 24.56 -11.77 -11.92
CA LEU A 341 25.17 -12.48 -10.81
C LEU A 341 25.53 -13.92 -11.23
N VAL A 342 26.33 -14.58 -10.39
CA VAL A 342 26.70 -15.99 -10.60
C VAL A 342 25.46 -16.88 -10.44
N GLY A 343 25.24 -17.77 -11.42
CA GLY A 343 24.13 -18.72 -11.47
C GLY A 343 22.83 -18.07 -11.95
N GLU A 344 22.55 -18.18 -13.26
CA GLU A 344 21.34 -17.84 -14.08
C GLU A 344 20.21 -16.97 -13.48
N SER A 345 20.54 -16.05 -12.58
CA SER A 345 19.61 -15.23 -11.83
C SER A 345 19.89 -13.77 -12.15
N LEU A 346 18.81 -13.04 -12.43
CA LEU A 346 18.87 -11.63 -12.74
C LEU A 346 18.66 -10.83 -11.46
N CYS A 347 19.67 -10.06 -11.05
CA CYS A 347 19.54 -9.10 -9.96
C CYS A 347 18.99 -7.78 -10.49
N PHE A 348 17.97 -7.23 -9.79
CA PHE A 348 17.39 -5.93 -10.08
C PHE A 348 17.53 -5.01 -8.87
N PRO A 349 18.65 -4.30 -8.75
CA PRO A 349 18.91 -3.42 -7.62
C PRO A 349 17.88 -2.30 -7.50
N ASP A 350 17.77 -1.74 -6.29
CA ASP A 350 16.88 -0.62 -5.99
C ASP A 350 17.42 0.68 -6.58
N TYR A 351 18.72 0.92 -6.42
CA TYR A 351 19.37 2.19 -6.76
C TYR A 351 20.65 2.02 -7.56
N LEU A 352 21.01 3.08 -8.27
CA LEU A 352 22.31 3.27 -8.89
C LEU A 352 22.94 4.52 -8.27
N LEU A 353 24.15 4.35 -7.73
CA LEU A 353 24.97 5.43 -7.20
C LEU A 353 26.07 5.74 -8.21
N THR A 354 26.13 6.98 -8.69
CA THR A 354 27.12 7.45 -9.67
C THR A 354 28.02 8.49 -9.02
N HIS A 355 29.33 8.23 -9.03
CA HIS A 355 30.34 9.16 -8.55
C HIS A 355 30.68 10.19 -9.62
N ILE A 356 31.11 11.40 -9.23
CA ILE A 356 31.57 12.46 -10.14
C ILE A 356 32.72 12.04 -11.10
N SER A 357 33.44 10.96 -10.79
CA SER A 357 34.46 10.38 -11.68
C SER A 357 33.88 9.54 -12.83
N GLY A 358 32.55 9.36 -12.88
CA GLY A 358 31.85 8.52 -13.86
C GLY A 358 31.72 7.05 -13.46
N LYS A 359 32.27 6.64 -12.32
CA LYS A 359 32.12 5.28 -11.78
C LYS A 359 30.74 5.11 -11.15
N SER A 360 30.09 3.97 -11.39
CA SER A 360 28.77 3.68 -10.84
C SER A 360 28.71 2.32 -10.17
N VAL A 361 27.90 2.23 -9.10
CA VAL A 361 27.66 1.01 -8.34
C VAL A 361 26.18 0.89 -8.01
N SER A 362 25.64 -0.32 -8.17
CA SER A 362 24.26 -0.60 -7.79
C SER A 362 24.13 -0.79 -6.27
N LEU A 363 22.94 -0.55 -5.73
CA LEU A 363 22.60 -0.78 -4.32
C LEU A 363 21.24 -1.51 -4.21
N GLU A 364 21.21 -2.57 -3.40
CA GLU A 364 19.99 -3.33 -3.08
C GLU A 364 19.76 -3.37 -1.55
N LEU A 365 18.51 -3.18 -1.14
CA LEU A 365 18.09 -3.07 0.25
C LEU A 365 17.20 -4.24 0.68
N PHE A 366 17.70 -5.01 1.63
CA PHE A 366 17.03 -6.14 2.26
C PHE A 366 16.25 -5.67 3.48
N HIS A 367 14.92 -5.60 3.35
CA HIS A 367 14.00 -5.15 4.38
C HIS A 367 13.60 -6.31 5.32
N LYS A 368 12.80 -6.02 6.35
CA LYS A 368 12.42 -6.97 7.43
C LYS A 368 11.83 -8.29 6.93
N TRP A 369 11.39 -8.33 5.67
CA TRP A 369 10.73 -9.44 5.01
C TRP A 369 11.55 -10.03 3.84
N HIS A 370 12.86 -9.79 3.77
CA HIS A 370 13.71 -10.33 2.70
C HIS A 370 14.64 -11.47 3.19
N LEU A 371 14.19 -12.32 4.11
CA LEU A 371 15.03 -13.37 4.70
C LEU A 371 15.57 -14.37 3.66
N ILE A 372 14.68 -14.99 2.89
CA ILE A 372 15.05 -16.03 1.91
C ILE A 372 15.84 -15.43 0.74
N PRO A 373 15.40 -14.31 0.10
CA PRO A 373 16.18 -13.71 -0.97
C PRO A 373 17.57 -13.24 -0.51
N LEU A 374 17.70 -12.80 0.74
CA LEU A 374 19.00 -12.41 1.30
C LEU A 374 19.96 -13.59 1.42
N LYS A 375 19.48 -14.76 1.91
CA LYS A 375 20.33 -15.96 2.04
C LYS A 375 20.91 -16.36 0.69
N SER A 376 20.06 -16.48 -0.33
CA SER A 376 20.49 -16.80 -1.69
C SER A 376 21.43 -15.71 -2.25
N ARG A 377 21.15 -14.43 -2.00
CA ARG A 377 21.98 -13.35 -2.51
C ARG A 377 23.38 -13.29 -1.88
N LEU A 378 23.50 -13.59 -0.59
CA LEU A 378 24.80 -13.65 0.09
C LEU A 378 25.66 -14.77 -0.50
N GLU A 379 25.09 -15.96 -0.70
CA GLU A 379 25.79 -17.09 -1.33
C GLU A 379 26.31 -16.74 -2.72
N GLN A 380 25.48 -16.08 -3.54
CA GLN A 380 25.85 -15.64 -4.89
C GLN A 380 27.00 -14.64 -4.88
N LEU A 381 26.95 -13.64 -3.98
CA LEU A 381 27.93 -12.57 -3.93
C LEU A 381 29.26 -13.01 -3.32
N ASP A 382 29.24 -13.91 -2.34
CA ASP A 382 30.48 -14.52 -1.80
C ASP A 382 31.17 -15.42 -2.84
N ALA A 383 30.43 -16.03 -3.76
CA ALA A 383 30.98 -16.80 -4.87
C ALA A 383 31.45 -15.94 -6.06
N GLN A 384 31.10 -14.66 -6.11
CA GLN A 384 31.35 -13.79 -7.25
C GLN A 384 32.73 -13.12 -7.20
N GLN A 385 33.38 -13.02 -8.35
CA GLN A 385 34.57 -12.18 -8.49
C GLN A 385 34.16 -10.72 -8.74
N GLY A 386 34.62 -9.83 -7.86
CA GLY A 386 34.39 -8.38 -7.97
C GLY A 386 33.31 -7.84 -7.04
N SER A 387 32.89 -6.59 -7.28
CA SER A 387 31.98 -5.84 -6.43
C SER A 387 30.79 -5.26 -7.23
N PRO A 388 29.91 -6.14 -7.75
CA PRO A 388 28.80 -5.74 -8.63
C PRO A 388 27.71 -4.91 -7.92
N LEU A 389 27.63 -4.99 -6.58
CA LEU A 389 26.49 -4.52 -5.82
C LEU A 389 26.85 -4.13 -4.38
N LEU A 390 26.30 -3.02 -3.87
CA LEU A 390 26.28 -2.73 -2.43
C LEU A 390 25.02 -3.31 -1.79
N ILE A 391 25.11 -3.79 -0.56
CA ILE A 391 23.99 -4.43 0.15
C ILE A 391 23.65 -3.66 1.43
N GLY A 392 22.40 -3.22 1.57
CA GLY A 392 21.85 -2.77 2.85
C GLY A 392 21.01 -3.87 3.50
N ILE A 393 21.28 -4.25 4.75
CA ILE A 393 20.48 -5.23 5.51
C ILE A 393 19.74 -4.56 6.67
N ASN A 394 18.43 -4.80 6.75
CA ASN A 394 17.64 -4.38 7.89
C ASN A 394 18.02 -5.23 9.12
N ARG A 395 18.41 -4.57 10.22
CA ARG A 395 18.85 -5.24 11.45
C ARG A 395 17.86 -6.24 12.02
N SER A 396 16.56 -6.08 11.76
CA SER A 396 15.56 -7.04 12.25
C SER A 396 15.67 -8.43 11.64
N LEU A 397 16.28 -8.56 10.45
CA LEU A 397 16.56 -9.86 9.82
C LEU A 397 17.58 -10.67 10.61
N LEU A 398 18.51 -10.01 11.32
CA LEU A 398 19.54 -10.66 12.15
C LEU A 398 18.99 -11.33 13.41
N LYS A 399 17.67 -11.27 13.64
CA LYS A 399 17.00 -12.07 14.67
C LYS A 399 16.94 -13.55 14.28
N ASP A 400 17.05 -13.88 12.99
CA ASP A 400 17.24 -15.27 12.52
C ASP A 400 18.71 -15.64 12.73
N GLU A 401 19.00 -16.49 13.72
CA GLU A 401 20.36 -16.90 14.06
C GLU A 401 21.12 -17.49 12.86
N PRO A 402 20.53 -18.37 12.02
CA PRO A 402 21.21 -18.89 10.84
C PRO A 402 21.64 -17.78 9.86
N LEU A 403 20.76 -16.81 9.59
CA LEU A 403 21.11 -15.68 8.73
C LEU A 403 22.18 -14.80 9.39
N ALA A 404 22.09 -14.52 10.69
CA ALA A 404 23.07 -13.69 11.39
C ALA A 404 24.49 -14.26 11.26
N ASN A 405 24.63 -15.57 11.45
CA ASN A 405 25.90 -16.28 11.27
C ASN A 405 26.41 -16.21 9.83
N GLN A 406 25.51 -16.34 8.85
CA GLN A 406 25.86 -16.23 7.43
C GLN A 406 26.35 -14.81 7.07
N VAL A 407 25.67 -13.78 7.57
CA VAL A 407 26.06 -12.37 7.35
C VAL A 407 27.41 -12.08 7.98
N GLU A 408 27.70 -12.62 9.17
CA GLU A 408 28.99 -12.46 9.85
C GLU A 408 30.12 -13.19 9.11
N ALA A 409 29.84 -14.38 8.55
CA ALA A 409 30.81 -15.15 7.79
C ALA A 409 31.06 -14.60 6.36
N SER A 410 30.14 -13.78 5.84
CA SER A 410 30.22 -13.25 4.47
C SER A 410 31.34 -12.22 4.32
N THR A 411 32.39 -12.63 3.62
CA THR A 411 33.52 -11.75 3.27
C THR A 411 33.06 -10.60 2.37
N TYR A 412 32.11 -10.87 1.46
CA TYR A 412 31.53 -9.85 0.60
C TYR A 412 30.80 -8.79 1.42
N PHE A 413 29.89 -9.21 2.31
CA PHE A 413 29.11 -8.30 3.12
C PHE A 413 30.00 -7.44 4.05
N SER A 414 31.07 -8.01 4.60
CA SER A 414 32.02 -7.27 5.45
C SER A 414 32.63 -6.04 4.76
N ARG A 415 32.74 -6.07 3.43
CA ARG A 415 33.38 -5.02 2.61
C ARG A 415 32.37 -4.11 1.92
N TYR A 416 31.28 -4.70 1.39
CA TYR A 416 30.30 -4.00 0.54
C TYR A 416 28.90 -3.91 1.16
N GLY A 417 28.77 -4.22 2.45
CA GLY A 417 27.51 -4.27 3.18
C GLY A 417 27.38 -3.23 4.28
N PHE A 418 26.14 -2.84 4.61
CA PHE A 418 25.83 -2.03 5.79
C PHE A 418 24.47 -2.39 6.40
N PHE A 419 24.27 -1.99 7.65
CA PHE A 419 23.03 -2.22 8.38
C PHE A 419 22.16 -0.97 8.52
N PHE A 420 20.84 -1.15 8.42
CA PHE A 420 19.84 -0.09 8.66
C PHE A 420 18.67 -0.58 9.54
N ARG A 421 17.80 0.35 9.99
CA ARG A 421 16.62 0.04 10.84
C ARG A 421 15.30 0.32 10.13
N GLU A 422 14.95 1.59 9.95
CA GLU A 422 13.74 1.97 9.21
C GLU A 422 14.11 2.37 7.78
N ALA A 423 15.10 3.24 7.62
CA ALA A 423 15.65 3.66 6.33
C ALA A 423 17.19 3.61 6.33
N PRO A 424 17.84 3.45 5.17
CA PRO A 424 19.29 3.62 5.02
C PRO A 424 19.69 5.07 5.35
N THR A 425 20.92 5.26 5.82
CA THR A 425 21.47 6.59 6.11
C THR A 425 22.82 6.78 5.46
N THR A 426 23.13 8.01 5.05
CA THR A 426 24.42 8.32 4.41
C THR A 426 25.62 8.02 5.31
N THR A 427 25.46 8.16 6.65
CA THR A 427 26.50 7.80 7.63
C THR A 427 26.88 6.32 7.58
N LYS A 428 25.92 5.43 7.25
CA LYS A 428 26.19 3.99 7.11
C LYS A 428 26.63 3.61 5.70
N LEU A 429 26.21 4.37 4.70
CA LEU A 429 26.56 4.13 3.29
C LEU A 429 27.98 4.60 2.94
N LEU A 430 28.41 5.75 3.46
CA LEU A 430 29.69 6.38 3.09
C LEU A 430 30.92 5.45 3.23
N PRO A 431 31.13 4.73 4.34
CA PRO A 431 32.31 3.85 4.47
C PRO A 431 32.36 2.75 3.40
N VAL A 432 31.19 2.29 2.95
CA VAL A 432 31.05 1.24 1.93
C VAL A 432 31.36 1.79 0.55
N LEU A 433 30.90 3.01 0.25
CA LEU A 433 31.23 3.71 -0.99
C LEU A 433 32.74 3.99 -1.09
N ASP A 434 33.36 4.43 0.00
CA ASP A 434 34.80 4.70 0.07
C ASP A 434 35.63 3.43 -0.16
N ALA A 435 35.20 2.30 0.42
CA ALA A 435 35.84 1.01 0.18
C ALA A 435 35.71 0.60 -1.29
N TRP A 436 34.49 0.70 -1.85
CA TRP A 436 34.23 0.32 -3.24
C TRP A 436 35.01 1.17 -4.24
N ILE A 437 35.08 2.49 -4.05
CA ILE A 437 35.76 3.36 -5.01
C ILE A 437 37.27 3.15 -5.02
N LYS A 438 37.87 2.89 -3.84
CA LYS A 438 39.30 2.57 -3.69
C LYS A 438 39.68 1.29 -4.44
N ASP A 439 38.81 0.27 -4.37
CA ASP A 439 39.00 -1.00 -5.06
C ASP A 439 38.90 -0.91 -6.58
N LYS A 440 38.25 0.14 -7.09
CA LYS A 440 38.15 0.41 -8.53
C LYS A 440 39.23 1.38 -9.03
N THR A 441 39.95 2.05 -8.13
CA THR A 441 41.08 2.94 -8.47
C THR A 441 42.44 2.24 -8.38
N SER A 442 42.49 1.11 -7.68
CA SER A 442 43.63 0.18 -7.68
C SER A 442 43.48 -0.81 -8.84
#